data_AF-A0A9X3HL56-F1
#
_entry.id   AF-A0A9X3HL56-F1
#
_cell.length_a   1.000
_cell.length_b   1.000
_cell.length_c   1.000
_cell.angle_alpha   90.00
_cell.angle_beta   90.00
_cell.angle_gamma   90.00
#
_symmetry.space_group_name_H-M   'P 1'
#
loop_
_entity.id
_entity.type
_entity.pdbx_description
1 polymer ?
#
loop_
_entity_poly.entity_id
_entity_poly.type
_entity_poly.pdbx_seq_one_letter_code
_entity_poly.pdbx_strand_id
1 'polypeptide(L)'
;MQSGLYVALSSQIALERRLTTISDNMANVNTVGFRGSEVKFDEMVAKNHNDMNARVAFVSQGNDYLSTRQGAFEQTGNSFDFAIKGDAWFSLDTPDGQILTRDGRFTMRPDGALISSNGYPVLDAGGGPIQLNPNGGPITVGLDGAIRQNENIVATLGIFQADFSQGFLRHPNSGVKPVAQPVPVVNNHEVGVVQGYLEQSNVNGISQMTQLIQVNRAFESISSLMRDTESTFGEGIKTLGGAR
;
A
#
# COMPACT_ATOMS: atom_id res chain seq x y z
N MET A 1 -31.72 -19.43 -11.87
CA MET A 1 -31.18 -20.30 -10.80
C MET A 1 -29.66 -20.41 -10.86
N GLN A 2 -29.03 -20.72 -12.01
CA GLN A 2 -27.55 -20.64 -12.18
C GLN A 2 -26.95 -19.29 -11.73
N SER A 3 -27.70 -18.19 -11.91
CA SER A 3 -27.29 -16.84 -11.50
C SER A 3 -26.96 -16.71 -10.01
N GLY A 4 -27.61 -17.47 -9.11
CA GLY A 4 -27.36 -17.37 -7.66
C GLY A 4 -25.98 -17.90 -7.26
N LEU A 5 -25.55 -19.01 -7.88
CA LEU A 5 -24.22 -19.57 -7.66
C LEU A 5 -23.12 -18.64 -8.19
N TYR A 6 -23.31 -18.04 -9.37
CA TYR A 6 -22.36 -17.07 -9.91
C TYR A 6 -22.28 -15.78 -9.08
N VAL A 7 -23.40 -15.30 -8.53
CA VAL A 7 -23.41 -14.15 -7.60
C VAL A 7 -22.67 -14.49 -6.31
N ALA A 8 -22.93 -15.67 -5.72
CA ALA A 8 -22.25 -16.13 -4.52
C ALA A 8 -20.73 -16.28 -4.74
N LEU A 9 -20.33 -16.90 -5.86
CA LEU A 9 -18.92 -17.04 -6.23
C LEU A 9 -18.25 -15.67 -6.45
N SER A 10 -18.90 -14.74 -7.15
CA SER A 10 -18.36 -13.38 -7.34
C SER A 10 -18.16 -12.65 -6.00
N SER A 11 -19.08 -12.86 -5.05
CA SER A 11 -18.99 -12.29 -3.72
C SER A 11 -17.87 -12.92 -2.90
N GLN A 12 -17.65 -14.23 -3.02
CA GLN A 12 -16.52 -14.90 -2.36
C GLN A 12 -15.17 -14.39 -2.86
N ILE A 13 -15.00 -14.22 -4.18
CA ILE A 13 -13.77 -13.69 -4.77
C ILE A 13 -13.50 -12.27 -4.23
N ALA A 14 -14.53 -11.43 -4.14
CA ALA A 14 -14.40 -10.10 -3.57
C ALA A 14 -14.03 -10.12 -2.08
N LEU A 15 -14.68 -10.99 -1.28
CA LEU A 15 -14.35 -11.15 0.14
C LEU A 15 -12.94 -11.69 0.35
N GLU A 16 -12.50 -12.66 -0.45
CA GLU A 16 -11.14 -13.20 -0.41
C GLU A 16 -10.11 -12.10 -0.66
N ARG A 17 -10.30 -11.28 -1.70
CA ARG A 17 -9.41 -10.13 -1.96
C ARG A 17 -9.40 -9.12 -0.81
N ARG A 18 -10.54 -8.91 -0.16
CA ARG A 18 -10.61 -8.03 1.01
C ARG A 18 -9.88 -8.63 2.21
N LEU A 19 -10.00 -9.95 2.44
CA LEU A 19 -9.24 -10.66 3.46
C LEU A 19 -7.74 -10.53 3.22
N THR A 20 -7.27 -10.76 2.00
CA THR A 20 -5.83 -10.66 1.69
C THR A 20 -5.31 -9.25 1.91
N THR A 21 -6.07 -8.23 1.49
CA THR A 21 -5.69 -6.82 1.68
C THR A 21 -5.63 -6.43 3.17
N ILE A 22 -6.64 -6.82 3.96
CA ILE A 22 -6.64 -6.55 5.40
C ILE A 22 -5.49 -7.29 6.10
N SER A 23 -5.20 -8.52 5.67
CA SER A 23 -4.12 -9.32 6.23
C SER A 23 -2.75 -8.68 5.95
N ASP A 24 -2.52 -8.21 4.72
CA ASP A 24 -1.30 -7.48 4.36
C ASP A 24 -1.13 -6.19 5.17
N ASN A 25 -2.20 -5.41 5.30
CA ASN A 25 -2.20 -4.20 6.14
C ASN A 25 -1.88 -4.53 7.60
N MET A 26 -2.49 -5.59 8.15
CA MET A 26 -2.30 -6.00 9.55
C MET A 26 -0.87 -6.50 9.80
N ALA A 27 -0.29 -7.26 8.88
CA ALA A 27 1.09 -7.72 8.96
C ALA A 27 2.09 -6.55 8.98
N ASN A 28 1.71 -5.42 8.37
CA ASN A 28 2.56 -4.24 8.23
C ASN A 28 2.14 -3.05 9.12
N VAL A 29 1.34 -3.28 10.16
CA VAL A 29 0.88 -2.22 11.08
C VAL A 29 2.04 -1.55 11.84
N ASN A 30 3.11 -2.28 12.10
CA ASN A 30 4.30 -1.78 12.80
C ASN A 30 5.48 -1.56 11.83
N THR A 31 5.25 -1.61 10.52
CA THR A 31 6.28 -1.43 9.51
C THR A 31 6.46 0.07 9.22
N VAL A 32 7.65 0.58 9.47
CA VAL A 32 8.03 1.98 9.20
C VAL A 32 7.77 2.32 7.73
N GLY A 33 7.16 3.48 7.50
CA GLY A 33 6.85 4.01 6.17
C GLY A 33 5.78 3.23 5.39
N PHE A 34 5.14 2.22 5.98
CA PHE A 34 4.16 1.43 5.24
C PHE A 34 2.88 2.23 4.95
N ARG A 35 2.41 2.11 3.70
CA ARG A 35 1.10 2.61 3.28
C ARG A 35 0.13 1.46 3.07
N GLY A 36 -0.99 1.52 3.78
CA GLY A 36 -2.08 0.57 3.66
C GLY A 36 -2.72 0.61 2.28
N SER A 37 -3.16 -0.56 1.81
CA SER A 37 -4.03 -0.67 0.64
C SER A 37 -5.50 -0.65 1.05
N GLU A 38 -6.34 -0.08 0.19
CA GLU A 38 -7.80 -0.15 0.27
C GLU A 38 -8.35 -0.77 -1.01
N VAL A 39 -9.37 -1.64 -0.89
CA VAL A 39 -10.06 -2.21 -2.06
C VAL A 39 -11.42 -1.55 -2.20
N LYS A 40 -11.70 -1.00 -3.39
CA LYS A 40 -13.05 -0.56 -3.76
C LYS A 40 -13.66 -1.54 -4.75
N PHE A 41 -14.90 -1.93 -4.51
CA PHE A 41 -15.66 -2.82 -5.38
C PHE A 41 -16.82 -2.05 -6.00
N ASP A 42 -17.00 -2.23 -7.31
CA ASP A 42 -18.17 -1.74 -8.02
C ASP A 42 -19.18 -2.88 -8.22
N GLU A 43 -20.47 -2.57 -8.05
CA GLU A 43 -21.55 -3.48 -8.36
C GLU A 43 -21.86 -3.44 -9.87
N MET A 44 -21.75 -4.58 -10.53
CA MET A 44 -22.09 -4.74 -11.94
C MET A 44 -23.46 -5.39 -12.08
N VAL A 45 -24.45 -4.63 -12.57
CA VAL A 45 -25.79 -5.15 -12.82
C VAL A 45 -25.84 -5.88 -14.16
N ALA A 46 -26.24 -7.16 -14.15
CA ALA A 46 -26.48 -7.89 -15.39
C ALA A 46 -27.74 -7.35 -16.08
N LYS A 47 -27.55 -6.82 -17.30
CA LYS A 47 -28.64 -6.41 -18.21
C LYS A 47 -29.26 -7.63 -18.90
N ASN A 48 -29.85 -8.54 -18.13
CA ASN A 48 -30.64 -9.62 -18.72
C ASN A 48 -32.12 -9.25 -18.63
N HIS A 49 -32.72 -8.94 -19.78
CA HIS A 49 -34.17 -8.87 -19.97
C HIS A 49 -34.75 -10.27 -19.81
N ASN A 50 -34.92 -10.74 -18.58
CA ASN A 50 -35.83 -11.84 -18.29
C ASN A 50 -37.19 -11.20 -17.97
N ASP A 51 -38.28 -11.80 -18.47
CA ASP A 51 -39.69 -11.37 -18.30
C ASP A 51 -40.18 -11.34 -16.83
N MET A 52 -39.26 -11.50 -15.88
CA MET A 52 -39.44 -11.21 -14.46
C MET A 52 -38.36 -10.18 -14.07
N ASN A 53 -38.77 -8.99 -13.63
CA ASN A 53 -37.97 -7.80 -13.28
C ASN A 53 -36.87 -7.99 -12.19
N ALA A 54 -36.30 -9.18 -12.01
CA ALA A 54 -35.21 -9.45 -11.08
C ALA A 54 -33.88 -8.95 -11.65
N ARG A 55 -33.45 -7.75 -11.21
CA ARG A 55 -32.10 -7.25 -11.44
C ARG A 55 -31.11 -8.09 -10.62
N VAL A 56 -30.15 -8.72 -11.29
CA VAL A 56 -29.07 -9.48 -10.65
C VAL A 56 -27.80 -8.63 -10.68
N ALA A 57 -27.19 -8.39 -9.51
CA ALA A 57 -25.94 -7.66 -9.39
C ALA A 57 -24.79 -8.60 -9.04
N PHE A 58 -23.65 -8.42 -9.70
CA PHE A 58 -22.38 -9.11 -9.48
C PHE A 58 -21.36 -8.14 -8.87
N VAL A 59 -20.39 -8.65 -8.12
CA VAL A 59 -19.32 -7.82 -7.55
C VAL A 59 -18.08 -7.87 -8.44
N SER A 60 -17.51 -6.71 -8.80
CA SER A 60 -16.22 -6.62 -9.50
C SER A 60 -15.08 -7.22 -8.66
N GLN A 61 -13.94 -7.55 -9.28
CA GLN A 61 -12.73 -7.91 -8.54
C GLN A 61 -12.18 -6.71 -7.74
N GLY A 62 -12.52 -5.46 -8.09
CA GLY A 62 -12.09 -4.23 -7.42
C GLY A 62 -10.72 -3.70 -7.87
N ASN A 63 -10.41 -2.45 -7.51
CA ASN A 63 -9.10 -1.82 -7.72
C ASN A 63 -8.41 -1.57 -6.37
N ASP A 64 -7.10 -1.81 -6.32
CA ASP A 64 -6.30 -1.52 -5.13
C ASP A 64 -5.88 -0.05 -5.15
N TYR A 65 -6.13 0.65 -4.05
CA TYR A 65 -5.74 2.04 -3.84
C TYR A 65 -4.72 2.11 -2.71
N LEU A 66 -3.65 2.86 -2.92
CA LEU A 66 -2.69 3.16 -1.87
C LEU A 66 -3.22 4.32 -1.02
N SER A 67 -3.33 4.13 0.29
CA SER A 67 -3.63 5.24 1.20
C SER A 67 -2.41 6.15 1.30
N THR A 68 -2.53 7.38 0.76
CA THR A 68 -1.48 8.42 0.84
C THR A 68 -1.52 9.23 2.15
N ARG A 69 -2.45 8.90 3.05
CA ARG A 69 -2.54 9.55 4.37
C ARG A 69 -1.23 9.38 5.14
N GLN A 70 -0.78 10.47 5.75
CA GLN A 70 0.38 10.49 6.62
C GLN A 70 0.17 9.57 7.84
N GLY A 71 1.22 8.85 8.21
CA GLY A 71 1.30 8.08 9.45
C GLY A 71 1.76 8.95 10.62
N ALA A 72 1.80 8.38 11.80
CA ALA A 72 2.34 9.08 12.96
C ALA A 72 3.86 9.23 12.83
N PHE A 73 4.41 10.33 13.36
CA PHE A 73 5.85 10.49 13.49
C PHE A 73 6.32 10.00 14.85
N GLU A 74 7.41 9.24 14.83
CA GLU A 74 8.12 8.79 16.02
C GLU A 74 9.50 9.44 16.06
N GLN A 75 9.83 10.07 17.18
CA GLN A 75 11.15 10.65 17.39
C GLN A 75 12.13 9.56 17.79
N THR A 76 13.17 9.34 16.99
CA THR A 76 14.22 8.34 17.25
C THR A 76 15.52 8.97 17.74
N GLY A 77 15.78 10.21 17.35
CA GLY A 77 17.03 10.93 17.67
C GLY A 77 18.25 10.48 16.86
N ASN A 78 18.11 9.50 15.95
CA ASN A 78 19.19 9.07 15.07
C ASN A 78 19.39 10.05 13.92
N SER A 79 20.63 10.47 13.65
CA SER A 79 20.96 11.43 12.59
C SER A 79 20.64 10.93 11.17
N PHE A 80 20.51 9.62 10.96
CA PHE A 80 20.17 9.03 9.66
C PHE A 80 18.71 8.55 9.54
N ASP A 81 17.88 8.89 10.52
CA ASP A 81 16.45 8.66 10.44
C ASP A 81 15.76 9.93 9.94
N PHE A 82 14.94 9.78 8.91
CA PHE A 82 14.23 10.89 8.28
C PHE A 82 12.75 10.59 8.10
N ALA A 83 11.92 11.62 8.27
CA ALA A 83 10.51 11.59 7.94
C ALA A 83 10.19 12.71 6.94
N ILE A 84 9.20 12.49 6.08
CA ILE A 84 8.69 13.53 5.19
C ILE A 84 7.36 14.03 5.75
N LYS A 85 7.29 15.32 6.04
CA LYS A 85 6.04 16.02 6.26
C LYS A 85 5.42 16.38 4.92
N GLY A 86 4.15 16.05 4.73
CA GLY A 86 3.39 16.35 3.51
C GLY A 86 3.36 15.20 2.52
N ASP A 87 2.75 15.43 1.35
CA ASP A 87 2.59 14.42 0.31
C ASP A 87 3.79 14.38 -0.64
N ALA A 88 4.87 13.71 -0.22
CA ALA A 88 6.04 13.41 -1.03
C ALA A 88 6.78 12.18 -0.49
N TRP A 89 7.67 11.61 -1.29
CA TRP A 89 8.29 10.33 -1.01
C TRP A 89 9.81 10.42 -1.19
N PHE A 90 10.55 9.66 -0.39
CA PHE A 90 11.95 9.40 -0.69
C PHE A 90 12.03 8.50 -1.90
N SER A 91 13.18 8.53 -2.58
CA SER A 91 13.42 7.69 -3.73
C SER A 91 14.67 6.84 -3.53
N LEU A 92 14.58 5.58 -3.95
CA LEU A 92 15.64 4.60 -3.91
C LEU A 92 16.00 4.16 -5.33
N ASP A 93 17.28 3.89 -5.55
CA ASP A 93 17.78 3.22 -6.75
C ASP A 93 17.78 1.71 -6.53
N THR A 94 16.93 0.98 -7.24
CA THR A 94 16.84 -0.48 -7.14
C THR A 94 17.05 -1.12 -8.51
N PRO A 95 17.32 -2.44 -8.58
CA PRO A 95 17.37 -3.16 -9.85
C PRO A 95 16.09 -3.05 -10.69
N ASP A 96 14.95 -2.76 -10.05
CA ASP A 96 13.66 -2.54 -10.71
C ASP A 96 13.44 -1.08 -11.13
N GLY A 97 14.46 -0.23 -10.94
CA GLY A 97 14.47 1.21 -11.22
C GLY A 97 14.14 2.05 -9.99
N GLN A 98 13.61 3.24 -10.23
CA GLN A 98 13.27 4.19 -9.17
C GLN A 98 12.08 3.67 -8.33
N ILE A 99 12.30 3.46 -7.03
CA ILE A 99 11.26 3.05 -6.08
C ILE A 99 11.03 4.15 -5.05
N LEU A 100 9.77 4.46 -4.78
CA LEU A 100 9.39 5.46 -3.78
C LEU A 100 9.15 4.81 -2.42
N THR A 101 9.55 5.45 -1.33
CA THR A 101 9.28 4.97 0.03
C THR A 101 9.06 6.10 1.02
N ARG A 102 8.34 5.82 2.10
CA ARG A 102 8.27 6.66 3.31
C ARG A 102 9.17 6.16 4.43
N ASP A 103 9.81 5.00 4.25
CA ASP A 103 10.77 4.49 5.22
C ASP A 103 12.08 5.26 5.06
N GLY A 104 12.32 6.20 5.98
CA GLY A 104 13.52 7.00 6.03
C GLY A 104 14.58 6.47 7.00
N ARG A 105 14.57 5.17 7.33
CA ARG A 105 15.68 4.52 8.04
C ARG A 105 16.84 4.33 7.08
N PHE A 106 17.78 5.26 7.10
CA PHE A 106 18.96 5.21 6.25
C PHE A 106 20.22 4.91 7.04
N THR A 107 21.29 4.58 6.33
CA THR A 107 22.61 4.34 6.90
C THR A 107 23.65 4.81 5.90
N MET A 108 24.76 5.36 6.39
CA MET A 108 25.91 5.67 5.55
C MET A 108 26.85 4.46 5.54
N ARG A 109 27.19 3.97 4.36
CA ARG A 109 28.20 2.93 4.18
C ARG A 109 29.62 3.49 4.41
N PRO A 110 30.64 2.63 4.62
CA PRO A 110 32.03 3.07 4.76
C PRO A 110 32.59 3.80 3.53
N ASP A 111 32.04 3.52 2.36
CA ASP A 111 32.36 4.23 1.11
C ASP A 111 31.66 5.59 1.00
N GLY A 112 30.78 5.95 1.95
CA GLY A 112 30.04 7.20 2.03
C GLY A 112 28.68 7.18 1.33
N ALA A 113 28.28 6.07 0.71
CA ALA A 113 26.98 5.97 0.07
C ALA A 113 25.86 5.96 1.13
N LEU A 114 24.84 6.82 0.94
CA LEU A 114 23.63 6.79 1.75
C LEU A 114 22.68 5.71 1.21
N ILE A 115 22.35 4.74 2.05
CA ILE A 115 21.53 3.58 1.67
C ILE A 115 20.32 3.40 2.59
N SER A 116 19.28 2.79 2.06
CA SER A 116 18.13 2.28 2.82
C SER A 116 18.49 1.07 3.70
N SER A 117 17.57 0.69 4.58
CA SER A 117 17.71 -0.51 5.43
C SER A 117 17.92 -1.80 4.64
N ASN A 118 17.45 -1.84 3.38
CA ASN A 118 17.65 -2.95 2.45
C ASN A 118 18.91 -2.83 1.57
N GLY A 119 19.73 -1.79 1.75
CA GLY A 119 20.98 -1.60 1.03
C GLY A 119 20.88 -0.87 -0.30
N TYR A 120 19.69 -0.38 -0.68
CA TYR A 120 19.50 0.40 -1.91
C TYR A 120 19.94 1.85 -1.73
N PRO A 121 20.69 2.44 -2.68
CA PRO A 121 21.06 3.85 -2.62
C PRO A 121 19.86 4.78 -2.55
N VAL A 122 19.97 5.83 -1.74
CA VAL A 122 18.99 6.92 -1.67
C VAL A 122 19.34 7.95 -2.74
N LEU A 123 18.32 8.41 -3.48
CA LEU A 123 18.49 9.35 -4.59
C LEU A 123 18.36 10.81 -4.14
N ASP A 124 19.10 11.67 -4.82
CA ASP A 124 18.95 13.12 -4.76
C ASP A 124 17.80 13.63 -5.65
N ALA A 125 17.57 14.95 -5.66
CA ALA A 125 16.53 15.57 -6.49
C ALA A 125 16.79 15.45 -8.01
N GLY A 126 18.03 15.19 -8.42
CA GLY A 126 18.42 14.91 -9.81
C GLY A 126 18.34 13.44 -10.21
N GLY A 127 18.02 12.55 -9.27
CA GLY A 127 17.97 11.10 -9.48
C GLY A 127 19.32 10.40 -9.35
N GLY A 128 20.36 11.08 -8.87
CA GLY A 128 21.68 10.51 -8.60
C GLY A 128 21.80 9.93 -7.18
N PRO A 129 22.53 8.83 -6.96
CA PRO A 129 22.80 8.32 -5.61
C PRO A 129 23.52 9.35 -4.73
N ILE A 130 23.10 9.47 -3.47
CA ILE A 130 23.71 10.40 -2.51
C ILE A 130 25.02 9.83 -1.98
N GLN A 131 26.08 10.62 -2.16
CA GLN A 131 27.43 10.30 -1.73
C GLN A 131 27.91 11.34 -0.69
N LEU A 132 28.17 10.87 0.52
CA LEU A 132 28.64 11.69 1.64
C LEU A 132 30.15 11.46 1.88
N ASN A 133 30.78 12.36 2.63
CA ASN A 133 32.16 12.18 3.08
C ASN A 133 32.16 11.42 4.42
N PRO A 134 32.71 10.20 4.52
CA PRO A 134 32.79 9.46 5.78
C PRO A 134 33.57 10.19 6.88
N ASN A 135 34.52 11.06 6.48
CA ASN A 135 35.33 11.87 7.38
C ASN A 135 34.80 13.31 7.52
N GLY A 136 33.61 13.59 6.97
CA GLY A 136 33.00 14.92 6.93
C GLY A 136 32.36 15.38 8.23
N GLY A 137 32.38 14.56 9.29
CA GLY A 137 31.69 14.85 10.55
C GLY A 137 30.19 14.56 10.50
N PRO A 138 29.43 14.97 11.53
CA PRO A 138 28.00 14.71 11.62
C PRO A 138 27.23 15.40 10.49
N ILE A 139 26.14 14.77 10.05
CA ILE A 139 25.24 15.34 9.04
C ILE A 139 24.11 16.13 9.71
N THR A 140 23.76 17.27 9.12
CA THR A 140 22.51 17.98 9.42
C THR A 140 21.70 18.12 8.15
N VAL A 141 20.38 17.98 8.26
CA VAL A 141 19.48 18.05 7.10
C VAL A 141 18.45 19.16 7.33
N GLY A 142 18.37 20.08 6.37
CA GLY A 142 17.37 21.14 6.36
C GLY A 142 15.98 20.63 5.98
N LEU A 143 14.95 21.45 6.21
CA LEU A 143 13.57 21.15 5.80
C LEU A 143 13.43 20.96 4.27
N ASP A 144 14.30 21.63 3.52
CA ASP A 144 14.47 21.53 2.06
C ASP A 144 15.16 20.23 1.61
N GLY A 145 15.57 19.38 2.54
CA GLY A 145 16.33 18.16 2.28
C GLY A 145 17.83 18.40 2.05
N ALA A 146 18.32 19.64 2.15
CA ALA A 146 19.74 19.93 1.95
C ALA A 146 20.57 19.30 3.08
N ILE A 147 21.47 18.39 2.71
CA ILE A 147 22.40 17.70 3.62
C ILE A 147 23.67 18.53 3.75
N ARG A 148 24.05 18.84 5.00
CA ARG A 148 25.26 19.59 5.33
C ARG A 148 26.24 18.74 6.13
N GLN A 149 27.53 18.91 5.83
CA GLN A 149 28.65 18.41 6.62
C GLN A 149 29.61 19.58 6.87
N ASN A 150 29.92 19.86 8.14
CA ASN A 150 30.72 21.02 8.55
C ASN A 150 30.21 22.34 7.90
N GLU A 151 28.90 22.61 8.00
CA GLU A 151 28.21 23.79 7.43
C GLU A 151 28.15 23.88 5.89
N ASN A 152 28.85 23.00 5.16
CA ASN A 152 28.81 22.97 3.69
C ASN A 152 27.72 22.02 3.20
N ILE A 153 26.93 22.46 2.22
CA ILE A 153 25.96 21.60 1.54
C ILE A 153 26.73 20.59 0.68
N VAL A 154 26.52 19.30 0.94
CA VAL A 154 27.19 18.20 0.21
C VAL A 154 26.25 17.44 -0.72
N ALA A 155 24.95 17.42 -0.42
CA ALA A 155 23.92 16.76 -1.20
C ALA A 155 22.53 17.32 -0.84
N THR A 156 21.48 16.89 -1.53
CA THR A 156 20.09 17.19 -1.19
C THR A 156 19.27 15.91 -1.31
N LEU A 157 18.50 15.55 -0.27
CA LEU A 157 17.58 14.41 -0.34
C LEU A 157 16.53 14.64 -1.42
N GLY A 158 16.40 13.68 -2.34
CA GLY A 158 15.35 13.71 -3.35
C GLY A 158 14.00 13.41 -2.71
N ILE A 159 13.08 14.37 -2.82
CA ILE A 159 11.67 14.22 -2.44
C ILE A 159 10.80 14.30 -3.70
N PHE A 160 9.90 13.34 -3.87
CA PHE A 160 9.11 13.19 -5.10
C PHE A 160 7.62 13.11 -4.80
N GLN A 161 6.82 13.82 -5.57
CA GLN A 161 5.38 13.63 -5.62
C GLN A 161 5.04 12.51 -6.61
N ALA A 162 4.00 11.74 -6.29
CA ALA A 162 3.56 10.64 -7.13
C ALA A 162 2.03 10.55 -7.15
N ASP A 163 1.49 10.24 -8.32
CA ASP A 163 0.09 9.88 -8.49
C ASP A 163 -0.04 8.36 -8.60
N PHE A 164 -0.81 7.77 -7.68
CA PHE A 164 -1.09 6.34 -7.63
C PHE A 164 -2.45 5.97 -8.27
N SER A 165 -3.17 6.94 -8.84
CA SER A 165 -4.49 6.73 -9.46
C SER A 165 -4.46 5.77 -10.66
N GLN A 166 -3.32 5.71 -11.37
CA GLN A 166 -3.08 4.80 -12.49
C GLN A 166 -2.56 3.41 -12.07
N GLY A 167 -2.44 3.17 -10.76
CA GLY A 167 -1.92 1.93 -10.19
C GLY A 167 -0.46 2.03 -9.74
N PHE A 168 -0.02 0.99 -9.04
CA PHE A 168 1.30 0.88 -8.44
C PHE A 168 1.70 -0.59 -8.23
N LEU A 169 3.00 -0.83 -8.08
CA LEU A 169 3.55 -2.11 -7.65
C LEU A 169 4.18 -1.96 -6.27
N ARG A 170 3.94 -2.91 -5.36
CA ARG A 170 4.62 -2.97 -4.07
C ARG A 170 6.05 -3.47 -4.25
N HIS A 171 6.96 -2.97 -3.42
CA HIS A 171 8.37 -3.34 -3.36
C HIS A 171 8.81 -3.47 -1.89
N PRO A 172 9.86 -4.25 -1.56
CA PRO A 172 10.46 -4.26 -0.24
C PRO A 172 10.84 -2.85 0.29
N ASN A 173 11.14 -2.75 1.60
CA ASN A 173 11.44 -1.48 2.29
C ASN A 173 10.25 -0.49 2.26
N SER A 174 9.02 -0.99 2.42
CA SER A 174 7.78 -0.21 2.26
C SER A 174 7.71 0.56 0.93
N GLY A 175 8.36 0.02 -0.10
CA GLY A 175 8.53 0.66 -1.38
C GLY A 175 7.29 0.53 -2.25
N VAL A 176 7.07 1.52 -3.11
CA VAL A 176 6.04 1.50 -4.14
C VAL A 176 6.60 2.08 -5.44
N LYS A 177 6.27 1.42 -6.55
CA LYS A 177 6.56 1.90 -7.89
C LYS A 177 5.25 2.37 -8.54
N PRO A 178 5.02 3.69 -8.65
CA PRO A 178 3.86 4.19 -9.38
C PRO A 178 3.98 3.87 -10.88
N VAL A 179 2.84 3.73 -11.55
CA VAL A 179 2.80 3.61 -13.02
C VAL A 179 3.14 4.94 -13.69
N ALA A 180 2.65 6.05 -13.13
CA ALA A 180 3.01 7.39 -13.56
C ALA A 180 4.41 7.78 -13.05
N GLN A 181 5.17 8.50 -13.87
CA GLN A 181 6.50 8.97 -13.50
C GLN A 181 6.42 9.96 -12.32
N PRO A 182 7.15 9.72 -11.20
CA PRO A 182 7.24 10.66 -10.10
C PRO A 182 7.86 11.99 -10.52
N VAL A 183 7.40 13.08 -9.91
CA VAL A 183 7.90 14.44 -10.17
C VAL A 183 8.69 14.92 -8.95
N PRO A 184 9.93 15.41 -9.11
CA PRO A 184 10.69 15.96 -7.99
C PRO A 184 9.97 17.20 -7.43
N VAL A 185 9.87 17.28 -6.11
CA VAL A 185 9.31 18.44 -5.43
C VAL A 185 10.38 19.53 -5.38
N VAL A 186 10.07 20.67 -5.99
CA VAL A 186 10.94 21.84 -6.00
C VAL A 186 10.17 23.02 -5.41
N ASN A 187 10.73 23.67 -4.38
CA ASN A 187 10.19 24.89 -3.77
C ASN A 187 8.74 24.77 -3.25
N ASN A 188 8.39 23.66 -2.59
CA ASN A 188 7.10 23.52 -1.90
C ASN A 188 7.27 23.62 -0.38
N HIS A 189 6.74 24.68 0.24
CA HIS A 189 6.84 24.90 1.68
C HIS A 189 5.93 23.99 2.53
N GLU A 190 4.97 23.30 1.91
CA GLU A 190 4.08 22.35 2.60
C GLU A 190 4.73 20.97 2.78
N VAL A 191 5.78 20.69 1.99
CA VAL A 191 6.55 19.46 2.04
C VAL A 191 7.91 19.73 2.64
N GLY A 192 8.37 18.86 3.54
CA GLY A 192 9.72 18.99 4.07
C GLY A 192 10.25 17.74 4.73
N VAL A 193 11.56 17.68 4.87
CA VAL A 193 12.26 16.60 5.55
C VAL A 193 12.46 16.96 7.02
N VAL A 194 12.22 16.00 7.91
CA VAL A 194 12.44 16.12 9.35
C VAL A 194 13.45 15.06 9.77
N GLN A 195 14.62 15.49 10.23
CA GLN A 195 15.70 14.62 10.71
C GLN A 195 15.46 14.16 12.16
N GLY A 196 15.84 12.93 12.48
CA GLY A 196 15.70 12.33 13.82
C GLY A 196 14.30 11.78 14.09
N TYR A 197 13.49 11.63 13.04
CA TYR A 197 12.13 11.11 13.10
C TYR A 197 11.93 10.03 12.05
N LEU A 198 11.05 9.09 12.34
CA LEU A 198 10.54 8.11 11.38
C LEU A 198 9.03 8.25 11.25
N GLU A 199 8.54 7.99 10.04
CA GLU A 199 7.13 7.86 9.80
C GLU A 199 6.68 6.42 10.02
N GLN A 200 5.70 6.21 10.90
CA GLN A 200 5.08 4.92 11.14
C GLN A 200 4.03 4.57 10.08
N SER A 201 3.60 3.31 10.06
CA SER A 201 2.50 2.85 9.21
C SER A 201 1.25 3.73 9.36
N ASN A 202 0.54 3.99 8.27
CA ASN A 202 -0.77 4.66 8.34
C ASN A 202 -1.93 3.69 8.59
N VAL A 203 -1.63 2.42 8.85
CA VAL A 203 -2.62 1.39 9.14
C VAL A 203 -3.04 1.45 10.61
N ASN A 204 -4.34 1.43 10.86
CA ASN A 204 -4.88 1.29 12.21
C ASN A 204 -5.22 -0.18 12.51
N GLY A 205 -4.45 -0.84 13.37
CA GLY A 205 -4.61 -2.26 13.68
C GLY A 205 -6.00 -2.62 14.24
N ILE A 206 -6.58 -1.79 15.11
CA ILE A 206 -7.90 -2.04 15.70
C ILE A 206 -9.00 -2.03 14.62
N SER A 207 -8.93 -1.05 13.71
CA SER A 207 -9.84 -0.98 12.56
C SER A 207 -9.65 -2.17 11.62
N GLN A 208 -8.40 -2.58 11.33
CA GLN A 208 -8.14 -3.73 10.46
C GLN A 208 -8.65 -5.03 11.08
N MET A 209 -8.46 -5.27 12.38
CA MET A 209 -8.99 -6.46 13.07
C MET A 209 -10.51 -6.51 13.05
N THR A 210 -11.17 -5.37 13.25
CA THR A 210 -12.64 -5.27 13.18
C THR A 210 -13.14 -5.63 11.78
N GLN A 211 -12.49 -5.09 10.75
CA GLN A 211 -12.80 -5.41 9.36
C GLN A 211 -12.53 -6.89 9.04
N LEU A 212 -11.44 -7.46 9.55
CA LEU A 212 -11.11 -8.88 9.35
C LEU A 212 -12.21 -9.79 9.90
N ILE A 213 -12.71 -9.50 11.11
CA ILE A 213 -13.81 -10.25 11.72
C ILE A 213 -15.08 -10.14 10.88
N GLN A 214 -15.41 -8.93 10.39
CA GLN A 214 -16.58 -8.73 9.54
C GLN A 214 -16.50 -9.52 8.23
N VAL A 215 -15.33 -9.50 7.58
CA VAL A 215 -15.13 -10.19 6.30
C VAL A 215 -15.13 -11.71 6.50
N ASN A 216 -14.54 -12.24 7.57
CA ASN A 216 -14.63 -13.67 7.89
C ASN A 216 -16.08 -14.12 8.14
N ARG A 217 -16.85 -13.37 8.93
CA ARG A 217 -18.28 -13.67 9.13
C ARG A 217 -19.08 -13.64 7.83
N ALA A 218 -18.80 -12.67 6.96
CA ALA A 218 -19.44 -12.58 5.65
C ALA A 218 -19.06 -13.79 4.77
N PHE A 219 -17.80 -14.20 4.78
CA PHE A 219 -17.32 -15.35 4.02
C PHE A 219 -17.95 -16.67 4.51
N GLU A 220 -18.03 -16.86 5.83
CA GLU A 220 -18.71 -18.00 6.44
C GLU A 220 -20.20 -18.04 6.09
N SER A 221 -20.87 -16.89 6.13
CA SER A 221 -22.29 -16.76 5.79
C SER A 221 -22.56 -17.13 4.33
N ILE A 222 -21.79 -16.58 3.38
CA ILE A 222 -21.94 -16.91 1.94
C ILE A 222 -21.61 -18.37 1.68
N SER A 223 -20.58 -18.91 2.34
CA SER A 223 -20.24 -20.33 2.23
C SER A 223 -21.33 -21.25 2.77
N SER A 224 -22.03 -20.84 3.84
CA SER A 224 -23.20 -21.57 4.35
C SER A 224 -24.36 -21.53 3.36
N LEU A 225 -24.70 -20.35 2.84
CA LEU A 225 -25.77 -20.20 1.85
C LEU A 225 -25.55 -21.07 0.60
N MET A 226 -24.29 -21.19 0.15
CA MET A 226 -23.97 -22.09 -0.96
C MET A 226 -24.14 -23.56 -0.62
N ARG A 227 -23.73 -24.00 0.58
CA ARG A 227 -23.97 -25.38 1.03
C ARG A 227 -25.45 -25.69 1.15
N ASP A 228 -26.25 -24.75 1.66
CA ASP A 228 -27.70 -24.91 1.80
C ASP A 228 -28.37 -24.98 0.42
N THR A 229 -27.90 -24.15 -0.52
CA THR A 229 -28.35 -24.16 -1.92
C THR A 229 -28.01 -25.49 -2.60
N GLU A 230 -26.78 -25.99 -2.43
CA GLU A 230 -26.35 -27.28 -2.99
C GLU A 230 -27.14 -28.45 -2.38
N SER A 231 -27.37 -28.44 -1.07
CA SER A 231 -28.20 -29.44 -0.40
C SER A 231 -29.63 -29.45 -0.95
N THR A 232 -30.22 -28.27 -1.16
CA THR A 232 -31.57 -28.13 -1.73
C THR A 232 -31.62 -28.69 -3.16
N PHE A 233 -30.59 -28.45 -3.97
CA PHE A 233 -30.48 -29.05 -5.30
C PHE A 233 -30.35 -30.57 -5.24
N GLY A 234 -29.50 -31.09 -4.37
CA GLY A 234 -29.33 -32.53 -4.18
C GLY A 234 -30.64 -33.22 -3.76
N GLU A 235 -31.39 -32.60 -2.85
CA GLU A 235 -32.69 -33.11 -2.42
C GLU A 235 -33.75 -33.04 -3.52
N GLY A 236 -33.79 -31.93 -4.27
CA GLY A 236 -34.67 -31.77 -5.43
C GLY A 236 -34.39 -32.79 -6.54
N ILE A 237 -33.11 -33.05 -6.85
CA ILE A 237 -32.71 -34.10 -7.80
C ILE A 237 -33.13 -35.48 -7.30
N LYS A 238 -32.95 -35.77 -6.00
CA LYS A 238 -33.33 -37.06 -5.41
C LYS A 238 -34.85 -37.28 -5.44
N THR A 239 -35.64 -36.26 -5.13
CA THR A 239 -37.12 -36.35 -5.14
C THR A 239 -37.69 -36.44 -6.56
N LEU A 240 -37.14 -35.71 -7.53
CA LEU A 240 -37.61 -35.73 -8.92
C LEU A 240 -37.04 -36.91 -9.73
N GLY A 241 -35.81 -37.34 -9.42
CA GLY A 241 -35.13 -38.45 -10.08
C GLY A 241 -35.51 -39.84 -9.54
N GLY A 242 -35.98 -39.92 -8.30
CA GLY A 242 -36.47 -41.15 -7.67
C GLY A 242 -37.90 -41.56 -8.05
N ALA A 243 -38.59 -40.81 -8.92
CA ALA A 243 -39.96 -41.06 -9.35
C ALA A 243 -40.07 -42.03 -10.56
N ARG A 244 -39.11 -42.95 -10.73
CA ARG A 244 -39.20 -44.08 -11.67
C ARG A 244 -38.76 -45.37 -11.01
#